data_AF-S3CQB6-F1
#
_entry.id   AF-S3CQB6-F1
#
_cell.length_a   1.000
_cell.length_b   1.000
_cell.length_c   1.000
_cell.angle_alpha   90.00
_cell.angle_beta   90.00
_cell.angle_gamma   90.00
#
_symmetry.space_group_name_H-M   'P 1'
#
loop_
_entity.id
_entity.type
_entity.pdbx_description
1 polymer ?
#
loop_
_entity_poly.entity_id
_entity_poly.type
_entity_poly.pdbx_seq_one_letter_code
_entity_poly.pdbx_strand_id
1 'polypeptide(L)'
;MNIKDDGVNLFEHIQIRSTTSSTHSLTSVRPITSHSHTFYQPINNSNNMHASTVIATLFSAASAYAAVLDLRAAADFGSCTPTMDFQLGRPGRKATEGTFLPTDSTVAKGQQDALNPNIITNRICDQLTNVCDANQAAKDLCTQAKSVVQGLGTKDASTATAFNSALGF
;
A
#
# COMPACT_ATOMS: atom_id res chain seq x y z
N MET A 1 -40.92 21.35 37.66
CA MET A 1 -39.64 22.08 37.71
C MET A 1 -38.66 21.38 36.78
N ASN A 2 -38.20 22.12 35.76
CA ASN A 2 -37.03 21.98 34.86
C ASN A 2 -36.58 20.59 34.34
N ILE A 3 -36.73 20.28 33.03
CA ILE A 3 -35.86 20.63 31.85
C ILE A 3 -34.60 19.71 31.85
N LYS A 4 -34.64 18.54 31.18
CA LYS A 4 -34.22 18.23 29.79
C LYS A 4 -32.70 18.30 29.55
N ASP A 5 -32.07 17.13 29.50
CA ASP A 5 -30.75 16.90 28.87
C ASP A 5 -30.98 16.15 27.54
N ASP A 6 -31.19 16.91 26.47
CA ASP A 6 -31.13 16.40 25.09
C ASP A 6 -29.72 16.66 24.56
N GLY A 7 -28.91 15.61 24.47
CA GLY A 7 -27.59 15.65 23.86
C GLY A 7 -27.68 15.87 22.35
N VAL A 8 -27.14 16.99 21.88
CA VAL A 8 -27.01 17.34 20.46
C VAL A 8 -25.55 17.57 20.08
N ASN A 9 -25.08 16.72 19.17
CA ASN A 9 -24.31 17.02 17.96
C ASN A 9 -23.09 17.96 18.06
N LEU A 10 -21.90 17.38 17.87
CA LEU A 10 -20.68 18.11 17.48
C LEU A 10 -20.11 17.46 16.22
N PHE A 11 -20.72 17.81 15.09
CA PHE A 11 -20.06 17.85 13.80
C PHE A 11 -19.17 19.11 13.72
N GLU A 12 -18.04 18.93 13.05
CA GLU A 12 -17.26 19.93 12.29
C GLU A 12 -16.09 20.73 12.90
N HIS A 13 -15.06 20.81 12.04
CA HIS A 13 -14.09 21.88 11.82
C HIS A 13 -12.79 21.91 12.64
N ILE A 14 -11.84 21.03 12.26
CA ILE A 14 -10.41 21.33 12.41
C ILE A 14 -9.99 22.22 11.21
N GLN A 15 -9.91 23.52 11.47
CA GLN A 15 -9.25 24.49 10.60
C GLN A 15 -7.79 24.65 11.05
N ILE A 16 -6.86 24.35 10.15
CA ILE A 16 -5.43 24.56 10.30
C ILE A 16 -5.16 26.07 10.15
N ARG A 17 -4.63 26.73 11.18
CA ARG A 17 -3.99 28.05 11.06
C ARG A 17 -2.51 27.95 11.42
N SER A 18 -1.69 28.16 10.39
CA SER A 18 -0.28 28.50 10.48
C SER A 18 -0.09 29.87 11.13
N THR A 19 0.84 29.98 12.07
CA THR A 19 1.48 31.25 12.45
C THR A 19 2.98 31.03 12.60
N THR A 20 3.74 31.90 11.94
CA THR A 20 5.19 31.95 11.81
C THR A 20 5.87 32.70 12.97
N SER A 21 7.19 32.49 13.07
CA SER A 21 8.25 33.34 13.67
C SER A 21 8.39 33.45 15.20
N SER A 22 9.54 33.03 15.73
CA SER A 22 10.62 33.97 16.09
C SER A 22 11.91 33.29 16.59
N THR A 23 12.98 34.08 16.59
CA THR A 23 14.42 33.76 16.56
C THR A 23 15.13 33.69 17.93
N HIS A 24 16.38 33.19 17.88
CA HIS A 24 17.54 33.33 18.80
C HIS A 24 17.88 32.15 19.73
N SER A 25 19.05 31.54 19.58
CA SER A 25 20.32 32.00 20.19
C SER A 25 21.47 31.02 19.95
N LEU A 26 22.70 31.55 19.88
CA LEU A 26 23.94 30.90 19.45
C LEU A 26 24.63 30.12 20.60
N THR A 27 25.14 28.92 20.31
CA THR A 27 26.23 28.32 21.09
C THR A 27 27.22 27.55 20.21
N SER A 28 28.34 28.22 19.92
CA SER A 28 29.72 27.72 19.96
C SER A 28 30.01 26.23 19.75
N VAL A 29 30.57 25.87 18.57
CA VAL A 29 31.54 24.77 18.44
C VAL A 29 32.66 25.19 17.47
N ARG A 30 33.92 25.01 17.90
CA ARG A 30 35.17 25.31 17.18
C ARG A 30 35.57 24.16 16.22
N PRO A 31 36.48 24.41 15.24
CA PRO A 31 36.59 23.60 14.03
C PRO A 31 37.57 22.42 14.15
N ILE A 32 37.29 21.35 13.41
CA ILE A 32 38.28 20.33 13.03
C ILE A 32 38.46 20.45 11.51
N THR A 33 39.63 20.93 11.10
CA THR A 33 40.12 20.85 9.72
C THR A 33 40.77 19.49 9.48
N SER A 34 40.26 18.73 8.52
CA SER A 34 41.09 18.00 7.55
C SER A 34 40.24 17.61 6.34
N HIS A 35 40.85 17.72 5.17
CA HIS A 35 40.26 17.83 3.85
C HIS A 35 40.02 16.47 3.20
N SER A 36 38.89 16.31 2.48
CA SER A 36 38.92 15.87 1.07
C SER A 36 37.63 16.29 0.36
N HIS A 37 37.82 16.90 -0.79
CA HIS A 37 36.83 17.56 -1.63
C HIS A 37 35.84 16.57 -2.27
N THR A 38 34.55 16.91 -2.30
CA THR A 38 33.87 17.04 -3.61
C THR A 38 32.78 18.10 -3.54
N PHE A 39 32.92 19.00 -4.49
CA PHE A 39 32.19 20.22 -4.83
C PHE A 39 30.68 19.99 -5.04
N TYR A 40 29.82 20.67 -4.28
CA TYR A 40 28.47 21.02 -4.73
C TYR A 40 28.28 22.52 -4.51
N GLN A 41 28.37 23.30 -5.58
CA GLN A 41 28.08 24.73 -5.53
C GLN A 41 26.57 24.95 -5.48
N PRO A 42 26.05 25.87 -4.65
CA PRO A 42 24.68 26.32 -4.77
C PRO A 42 24.56 27.31 -5.93
N ILE A 43 23.68 27.01 -6.90
CA ILE A 43 23.22 28.00 -7.87
C ILE A 43 22.32 29.02 -7.16
N ASN A 44 22.92 30.15 -6.76
CA ASN A 44 22.17 31.36 -6.44
C ASN A 44 21.96 32.15 -7.73
N ASN A 45 20.75 32.10 -8.29
CA ASN A 45 20.28 33.14 -9.19
C ASN A 45 18.85 33.53 -8.79
N SER A 46 18.75 34.67 -8.10
CA SER A 46 17.50 35.36 -7.82
C SER A 46 16.80 35.68 -9.12
N ASN A 47 15.73 34.95 -9.43
CA ASN A 47 14.53 35.43 -10.13
C ASN A 47 13.56 34.24 -10.23
N ASN A 48 12.30 34.44 -9.82
CA ASN A 48 11.13 33.60 -10.09
C ASN A 48 10.70 32.60 -8.99
N MET A 49 9.91 33.11 -8.04
CA MET A 49 9.19 32.40 -6.96
C MET A 49 8.06 31.47 -7.45
N HIS A 50 8.28 30.61 -8.46
CA HIS A 50 7.25 29.66 -8.93
C HIS A 50 7.78 28.27 -9.35
N ALA A 51 9.04 27.94 -9.05
CA ALA A 51 9.68 26.69 -9.53
C ALA A 51 10.23 25.76 -8.43
N SER A 52 9.75 25.85 -7.18
CA SER A 52 10.26 25.03 -6.06
C SER A 52 9.30 23.98 -5.47
N THR A 53 8.08 23.85 -5.99
CA THR A 53 7.11 22.87 -5.44
C THR A 53 7.07 21.54 -6.23
N VAL A 54 7.76 21.43 -7.36
CA VAL A 54 7.67 20.23 -8.24
C VAL A 54 8.74 19.17 -7.91
N ILE A 55 9.82 19.53 -7.20
CA ILE A 55 10.94 18.60 -6.95
C ILE A 55 10.70 17.71 -5.71
N ALA A 56 9.88 18.12 -4.74
CA ALA A 56 9.62 17.35 -3.52
C ALA A 56 8.64 16.16 -3.71
N THR A 57 7.85 16.15 -4.78
CA THR A 57 6.83 15.10 -5.00
C THR A 57 7.37 13.86 -5.72
N LEU A 58 8.48 13.97 -6.45
CA LEU A 58 9.07 12.84 -7.18
C LEU A 58 9.89 11.89 -6.28
N PHE A 59 10.48 12.40 -5.20
CA PHE A 59 11.22 11.56 -4.23
C PHE A 59 10.30 10.64 -3.41
N SER A 60 9.05 11.06 -3.17
CA SER A 60 8.10 10.29 -2.35
C SER A 60 7.51 9.08 -3.08
N ALA A 61 7.44 9.12 -4.42
CA ALA A 61 7.00 7.98 -5.20
C ALA A 61 8.09 6.89 -5.25
N ALA A 62 9.36 7.28 -5.44
CA ALA A 62 10.48 6.35 -5.50
C ALA A 62 10.67 5.51 -4.22
N SER A 63 10.44 6.10 -3.05
CA SER A 63 10.55 5.38 -1.77
C SER A 63 9.46 4.33 -1.57
N ALA A 64 8.23 4.59 -2.02
CA ALA A 64 7.14 3.63 -1.96
C ALA A 64 7.41 2.42 -2.88
N TYR A 65 7.87 2.65 -4.11
CA TYR A 65 8.23 1.55 -5.01
C TYR A 65 9.40 0.72 -4.50
N ALA A 66 10.42 1.36 -3.92
CA ALA A 66 11.55 0.66 -3.32
C ALA A 66 11.12 -0.26 -2.16
N ALA A 67 10.20 0.21 -1.30
CA ALA A 67 9.67 -0.59 -0.19
C ALA A 67 8.88 -1.83 -0.68
N VAL A 68 8.11 -1.70 -1.76
CA VAL A 68 7.39 -2.85 -2.37
C VAL A 68 8.38 -3.87 -2.95
N LEU A 69 9.44 -3.41 -3.60
CA LEU A 69 10.47 -4.30 -4.16
C LEU A 69 11.23 -5.05 -3.06
N ASP A 70 11.56 -4.36 -1.97
CA ASP A 70 12.21 -4.96 -0.80
C ASP A 70 11.32 -6.05 -0.17
N LEU A 71 10.02 -5.76 0.00
CA LEU A 71 9.05 -6.76 0.45
C LEU A 71 8.94 -7.96 -0.50
N ARG A 72 8.91 -7.75 -1.81
CA ARG A 72 8.89 -8.84 -2.79
C ARG A 72 10.14 -9.71 -2.73
N ALA A 73 11.31 -9.09 -2.51
CA ALA A 73 12.56 -9.83 -2.37
C ALA A 73 12.65 -10.58 -1.03
N ALA A 74 12.06 -10.04 0.04
CA ALA A 74 12.04 -10.63 1.37
C ALA A 74 10.87 -11.59 1.62
N ALA A 75 9.84 -11.60 0.76
CA ALA A 75 8.65 -12.40 0.94
C ALA A 75 8.96 -13.90 0.78
N ASP A 76 8.62 -14.66 1.81
CA ASP A 76 8.56 -16.12 1.78
C ASP A 76 7.13 -16.54 2.08
N PHE A 77 6.45 -17.08 1.06
CA PHE A 77 5.06 -17.54 1.16
C PHE A 77 4.94 -18.94 1.77
N GLY A 78 6.06 -19.52 2.20
CA GLY A 78 6.17 -20.85 2.79
C GLY A 78 5.74 -21.92 1.81
N SER A 79 4.85 -22.83 2.23
CA SER A 79 4.45 -23.98 1.43
C SER A 79 3.40 -23.68 0.35
N CYS A 80 2.87 -22.45 0.28
CA CYS A 80 1.76 -22.11 -0.60
C CYS A 80 2.21 -21.28 -1.81
N THR A 81 1.47 -21.40 -2.91
CA THR A 81 1.54 -20.48 -4.06
C THR A 81 0.32 -19.55 -4.03
N PRO A 82 0.38 -18.36 -3.41
CA PRO A 82 -0.81 -17.56 -3.10
C PRO A 82 -1.37 -16.78 -4.30
N THR A 83 -1.62 -17.44 -5.43
CA THR A 83 -2.18 -16.81 -6.64
C THR A 83 -3.68 -17.04 -6.77
N MET A 84 -4.32 -16.17 -7.55
CA MET A 84 -5.73 -16.15 -7.86
C MET A 84 -5.94 -16.41 -9.35
N ASP A 85 -6.98 -17.18 -9.67
CA ASP A 85 -7.43 -17.45 -11.03
C ASP A 85 -8.82 -16.86 -11.27
N PHE A 86 -9.08 -16.43 -12.51
CA PHE A 86 -10.37 -15.98 -12.97
C PHE A 86 -10.81 -16.82 -14.17
N GLN A 87 -12.00 -17.40 -14.09
CA GLN A 87 -12.59 -18.16 -15.20
C GLN A 87 -14.05 -17.81 -15.41
N LEU A 88 -14.44 -17.76 -16.67
CA LEU A 88 -15.84 -17.73 -17.09
C LEU A 88 -16.39 -19.16 -17.11
N GLY A 89 -17.64 -19.34 -16.67
CA GLY A 89 -18.36 -20.59 -16.91
C GLY A 89 -17.82 -21.81 -16.17
N ARG A 90 -17.35 -21.63 -14.93
CA ARG A 90 -17.04 -22.76 -14.04
C ARG A 90 -18.26 -23.69 -13.87
N PRO A 91 -18.06 -24.99 -13.57
CA PRO A 91 -19.15 -25.93 -13.39
C PRO A 91 -20.24 -25.41 -12.45
N GLY A 92 -21.50 -25.42 -12.92
CA GLY A 92 -22.64 -24.89 -12.16
C GLY A 92 -22.90 -23.38 -12.31
N ARG A 93 -22.12 -22.67 -13.14
CA ARG A 93 -22.27 -21.23 -13.45
C ARG A 93 -22.65 -21.01 -14.91
N LYS A 94 -23.12 -19.80 -15.24
CA LYS A 94 -23.38 -19.43 -16.66
C LYS A 94 -22.07 -19.29 -17.43
N ALA A 95 -22.06 -19.59 -18.72
CA ALA A 95 -20.86 -19.48 -19.57
C ALA A 95 -20.21 -18.09 -19.58
N THR A 96 -20.99 -17.03 -19.30
CA THR A 96 -20.51 -15.63 -19.22
C THR A 96 -20.29 -15.15 -17.79
N GLU A 97 -20.49 -16.00 -16.79
CA GLU A 97 -20.32 -15.65 -15.38
C GLU A 97 -18.88 -15.89 -14.93
N GLY A 98 -18.18 -14.79 -14.65
CA GLY A 98 -16.80 -14.78 -14.19
C GLY A 98 -16.69 -15.01 -12.69
N THR A 99 -15.80 -15.91 -12.31
CA THR A 99 -15.58 -16.28 -10.90
C THR A 99 -14.10 -16.41 -10.58
N PHE A 100 -13.77 -16.09 -9.34
CA PHE A 100 -12.43 -16.13 -8.79
C PHE A 100 -12.27 -17.34 -7.87
N LEU A 101 -11.09 -17.96 -7.90
CA LEU A 101 -10.65 -18.99 -6.96
C LEU A 101 -9.14 -18.89 -6.68
N PRO A 102 -8.67 -19.32 -5.49
CA PRO A 102 -7.25 -19.57 -5.28
C PRO A 102 -6.78 -20.69 -6.21
N THR A 103 -5.55 -20.60 -6.70
CA THR A 103 -4.92 -21.65 -7.53
C THR A 103 -4.27 -22.74 -6.68
N ASP A 104 -3.74 -22.37 -5.50
CA ASP A 104 -3.13 -23.31 -4.57
C ASP A 104 -4.18 -24.20 -3.93
N SER A 105 -3.97 -25.51 -4.04
CA SER A 105 -4.92 -26.52 -3.57
C SER A 105 -5.15 -26.51 -2.05
N THR A 106 -4.13 -26.16 -1.27
CA THR A 106 -4.23 -26.04 0.19
C THR A 106 -5.08 -24.81 0.53
N VAL A 107 -4.80 -23.68 -0.13
CA VAL A 107 -5.56 -22.45 0.07
C VAL A 107 -7.01 -22.59 -0.41
N ALA A 108 -7.24 -23.27 -1.53
CA ALA A 108 -8.55 -23.50 -2.13
C ALA A 108 -9.44 -24.48 -1.35
N LYS A 109 -8.88 -25.25 -0.40
CA LYS A 109 -9.64 -26.27 0.32
C LYS A 109 -10.86 -25.70 1.05
N GLY A 110 -12.05 -26.13 0.64
CA GLY A 110 -13.34 -25.67 1.19
C GLY A 110 -13.80 -24.31 0.66
N GLN A 111 -13.04 -23.66 -0.22
CA GLN A 111 -13.42 -22.42 -0.88
C GLN A 111 -14.33 -22.74 -2.09
N GLN A 112 -15.42 -21.98 -2.22
CA GLN A 112 -16.30 -22.01 -3.39
C GLN A 112 -16.00 -20.82 -4.31
N ASP A 113 -16.46 -20.92 -5.56
CA ASP A 113 -16.39 -19.84 -6.55
C ASP A 113 -16.91 -18.52 -5.98
N ALA A 114 -16.10 -17.46 -6.10
CA ALA A 114 -16.50 -16.13 -5.67
C ALA A 114 -16.69 -15.18 -6.86
N LEU A 115 -17.80 -14.42 -6.85
CA LEU A 115 -18.03 -13.32 -7.79
C LEU A 115 -17.30 -12.03 -7.38
N ASN A 116 -16.85 -11.94 -6.13
CA ASN A 116 -16.14 -10.78 -5.60
C ASN A 116 -14.68 -11.17 -5.32
N PRO A 117 -13.70 -10.56 -6.02
CA PRO A 117 -12.28 -10.91 -5.85
C PRO A 117 -11.78 -10.64 -4.43
N ASN A 118 -12.37 -9.68 -3.69
CA ASN A 118 -11.98 -9.39 -2.31
C ASN A 118 -12.22 -10.57 -1.35
N ILE A 119 -13.17 -11.47 -1.66
CA ILE A 119 -13.39 -12.69 -0.87
C ILE A 119 -12.20 -13.64 -1.03
N ILE A 120 -11.69 -13.76 -2.26
CA ILE A 120 -10.57 -14.65 -2.58
C ILE A 120 -9.25 -14.08 -2.06
N THR A 121 -9.00 -12.78 -2.20
CA THR A 121 -7.78 -12.17 -1.65
C THR A 121 -7.74 -12.25 -0.12
N ASN A 122 -8.88 -12.08 0.56
CA ASN A 122 -8.97 -12.35 2.01
C ASN A 122 -8.62 -13.81 2.32
N ARG A 123 -9.25 -14.76 1.62
CA ARG A 123 -8.96 -16.19 1.81
C ARG A 123 -7.48 -16.51 1.63
N ILE A 124 -6.86 -16.00 0.56
CA ILE A 124 -5.44 -16.24 0.27
C ILE A 124 -4.56 -15.69 1.40
N CYS A 125 -4.73 -14.42 1.77
CA CYS A 125 -3.89 -13.81 2.82
C CYS A 125 -4.12 -14.42 4.21
N ASP A 126 -5.34 -14.88 4.51
CA ASP A 126 -5.64 -15.58 5.76
C ASP A 126 -4.90 -16.92 5.81
N GLN A 127 -4.86 -17.67 4.70
CA GLN A 127 -4.15 -18.96 4.67
C GLN A 127 -2.63 -18.80 4.79
N LEU A 128 -2.06 -17.68 4.33
CA LEU A 128 -0.64 -17.36 4.56
C LEU A 128 -0.27 -17.42 6.05
N THR A 129 -1.18 -16.98 6.93
CA THR A 129 -0.96 -17.03 8.39
C THR A 129 -1.26 -18.39 8.99
N ASN A 130 -2.28 -19.08 8.48
CA ASN A 130 -2.84 -20.24 9.17
C ASN A 130 -2.24 -21.58 8.77
N VAL A 131 -1.86 -21.75 7.50
CA VAL A 131 -1.48 -23.08 6.96
C VAL A 131 -0.25 -23.06 6.07
N CYS A 132 0.16 -21.89 5.56
CA CYS A 132 1.27 -21.80 4.62
C CYS A 132 2.63 -21.58 5.29
N ASP A 133 2.66 -21.25 6.58
CA ASP A 133 3.89 -20.89 7.30
C ASP A 133 4.65 -19.70 6.65
N ALA A 134 3.90 -18.72 6.15
CA ALA A 134 4.48 -17.57 5.48
C ALA A 134 5.13 -16.59 6.48
N ASN A 135 6.22 -15.95 6.05
CA ASN A 135 6.90 -14.94 6.85
C ASN A 135 6.12 -13.61 6.90
N GLN A 136 6.58 -12.65 7.72
CA GLN A 136 5.88 -11.38 7.88
C GLN A 136 5.90 -10.53 6.59
N ALA A 137 7.01 -10.52 5.85
CA ALA A 137 7.12 -9.79 4.60
C ALA A 137 6.08 -10.25 3.57
N ALA A 138 5.83 -11.56 3.47
CA ALA A 138 4.79 -12.13 2.61
C ALA A 138 3.38 -11.70 3.03
N LYS A 139 3.09 -11.64 4.33
CA LYS A 139 1.78 -11.19 4.86
C LYS A 139 1.55 -9.70 4.59
N ASP A 140 2.58 -8.88 4.75
CA ASP A 140 2.54 -7.45 4.47
C ASP A 140 2.35 -7.19 2.98
N LEU A 141 3.07 -7.93 2.13
CA LEU A 141 2.92 -7.88 0.68
C LEU A 141 1.51 -8.31 0.23
N CYS A 142 0.95 -9.36 0.84
CA CYS A 142 -0.43 -9.79 0.57
C CYS A 142 -1.45 -8.72 0.97
N THR A 143 -1.21 -8.02 2.09
CA THR A 143 -2.05 -6.89 2.50
C THR A 143 -2.00 -5.74 1.48
N GLN A 144 -0.83 -5.46 0.90
CA GLN A 144 -0.73 -4.48 -0.18
C GLN A 144 -1.42 -4.94 -1.47
N ALA A 145 -1.26 -6.21 -1.85
CA ALA A 145 -1.96 -6.79 -3.00
C ALA A 145 -3.49 -6.74 -2.84
N LYS A 146 -4.02 -6.90 -1.61
CA LYS A 146 -5.44 -6.66 -1.30
C LYS A 146 -5.84 -5.22 -1.59
N SER A 147 -5.05 -4.24 -1.14
CA SER A 147 -5.32 -2.82 -1.40
C SER A 147 -5.33 -2.49 -2.90
N VAL A 148 -4.47 -3.13 -3.70
CA VAL A 148 -4.48 -3.01 -5.17
C VAL A 148 -5.82 -3.50 -5.73
N VAL A 149 -6.27 -4.70 -5.35
CA VAL A 149 -7.54 -5.25 -5.82
C VAL A 149 -8.74 -4.40 -5.40
N GLN A 150 -8.73 -3.88 -4.17
CA GLN A 150 -9.77 -2.97 -3.67
C GLN A 150 -9.81 -1.67 -4.48
N GLY A 151 -8.65 -1.10 -4.80
CA GLY A 151 -8.54 0.13 -5.58
C GLY A 151 -8.95 -0.02 -7.05
N LEU A 152 -8.75 -1.21 -7.65
CA LEU A 152 -9.16 -1.48 -9.02
C LEU A 152 -10.69 -1.54 -9.18
N GLY A 153 -11.38 -2.20 -8.25
CA GLY A 153 -12.84 -2.39 -8.30
C GLY A 153 -13.33 -3.26 -9.48
N THR A 154 -12.43 -3.73 -10.36
CA THR A 154 -12.75 -4.63 -11.47
C THR A 154 -13.10 -6.03 -10.96
N LYS A 155 -13.81 -6.81 -11.80
CA LYS A 155 -14.25 -8.19 -11.49
C LYS A 155 -14.03 -9.10 -12.69
N ASP A 156 -12.88 -8.96 -13.32
CA ASP A 156 -12.47 -9.71 -14.50
C ASP A 156 -11.03 -10.22 -14.35
N ALA A 157 -10.49 -10.81 -15.42
CA ALA A 157 -9.14 -11.37 -15.43
C ALA A 157 -8.06 -10.37 -15.02
N SER A 158 -8.23 -9.07 -15.30
CA SER A 158 -7.25 -8.03 -14.93
C SER A 158 -7.07 -7.94 -13.41
N THR A 159 -8.11 -8.23 -12.63
CA THR A 159 -8.04 -8.23 -11.17
C THR A 159 -7.17 -9.37 -10.65
N ALA A 160 -7.30 -10.56 -11.23
CA ALA A 160 -6.46 -11.71 -10.91
C ALA A 160 -5.00 -11.46 -11.28
N THR A 161 -4.76 -10.93 -12.49
CA THR A 161 -3.41 -10.54 -12.94
C THR A 161 -2.80 -9.51 -11.99
N ALA A 162 -3.51 -8.44 -11.64
CA ALA A 162 -2.97 -7.40 -10.77
C ALA A 162 -2.61 -7.92 -9.37
N PHE A 163 -3.45 -8.79 -8.79
CA PHE A 163 -3.15 -9.43 -7.52
C PHE A 163 -1.89 -10.30 -7.59
N ASN A 164 -1.82 -11.18 -8.60
CA ASN A 164 -0.68 -12.10 -8.78
C ASN A 164 0.63 -11.34 -9.01
N SER A 165 0.60 -10.31 -9.87
CA SER A 165 1.77 -9.48 -10.15
C SER A 165 2.22 -8.66 -8.93
N ALA A 166 1.29 -8.22 -8.08
CA ALA A 166 1.64 -7.54 -6.83
C ALA A 166 2.39 -8.46 -5.86
N LEU A 167 2.09 -9.77 -5.88
CA LEU A 167 2.81 -10.79 -5.11
C LEU A 167 4.11 -11.27 -5.78
N GLY A 168 4.27 -10.99 -7.08
CA GLY A 168 5.46 -11.34 -7.86
C GLY A 168 5.33 -12.60 -8.73
N PHE A 169 4.10 -13.01 -9.05
CA PHE A 169 3.79 -14.12 -9.97
C PHE A 169 3.29 -13.62 -11.33
#